data_AF-A0A847BIC4-F1
#
_entry.id   AF-A0A847BIC4-F1
#
_cell.length_a   1.000
_cell.length_b   1.000
_cell.length_c   1.000
_cell.angle_alpha   90.00
_cell.angle_beta   90.00
_cell.angle_gamma   90.00
#
_symmetry.space_group_name_H-M   'P 1'
#
loop_
_entity.id
_entity.type
_entity.pdbx_description
1 polymer ?
#
loop_
_entity_poly.entity_id
_entity_poly.type
_entity_poly.pdbx_seq_one_letter_code
_entity_poly.pdbx_strand_id
1 'polypeptide(L)'
;MKITHGVSRQGLGAALVVLAALLLIWQVSAGAQELERSALEILSEGERHSLQVELAQTAAERRKGLMERDSLDPDAGMLFVYQTLQPPQSGFWMYRTRIPLDIAFIDDQGRIAALYTMQPCT
;
A
#
# COMPACT_ATOMS: atom_id res chain seq x y z
N MET A 1 30.85 -27.07 -64.35
CA MET A 1 30.69 -25.73 -63.73
C MET A 1 29.21 -25.48 -63.48
N LYS A 2 28.83 -24.91 -62.32
CA LYS A 2 27.48 -24.69 -61.71
C LYS A 2 27.06 -25.83 -60.75
N ILE A 3 27.51 -25.81 -59.48
CA ILE A 3 27.06 -25.03 -58.30
C ILE A 3 25.62 -25.38 -57.89
N THR A 4 25.52 -26.25 -56.88
CA THR A 4 24.35 -26.56 -56.07
C THR A 4 24.10 -25.45 -55.05
N HIS A 5 22.89 -24.88 -55.02
CA HIS A 5 22.45 -24.00 -53.94
C HIS A 5 21.73 -24.81 -52.86
N GLY A 6 22.42 -25.04 -51.74
CA GLY A 6 21.82 -25.53 -50.51
C GLY A 6 21.06 -24.39 -49.83
N VAL A 7 19.74 -24.57 -49.68
CA VAL A 7 18.90 -23.70 -48.85
C VAL A 7 19.21 -23.97 -47.38
N SER A 8 19.84 -23.00 -46.71
CA SER A 8 20.16 -23.04 -45.29
C SER A 8 18.89 -22.88 -44.44
N ARG A 9 18.44 -23.95 -43.79
CA ARG A 9 17.33 -23.98 -42.81
C ARG A 9 17.80 -23.55 -41.41
N GLN A 10 18.66 -22.53 -41.31
CA GLN A 10 19.30 -22.11 -40.06
C GLN A 10 19.00 -20.62 -39.82
N GLY A 11 17.84 -20.30 -39.24
CA GLY A 11 17.52 -18.91 -38.94
C GLY A 11 16.24 -18.66 -38.13
N LEU A 12 15.23 -19.54 -38.19
CA LEU A 12 13.97 -19.29 -37.47
C LEU A 12 14.02 -19.60 -35.97
N GLY A 13 14.88 -20.52 -35.52
CA GLY A 13 14.91 -20.95 -34.11
C GLY A 13 15.47 -19.90 -33.15
N ALA A 14 16.50 -19.16 -33.56
CA ALA A 14 17.16 -18.19 -32.68
C ALA A 14 16.33 -16.91 -32.46
N ALA A 15 15.60 -16.44 -33.49
CA ALA A 15 14.79 -15.23 -33.40
C ALA A 15 13.56 -15.41 -32.47
N LEU A 16 12.96 -16.60 -32.44
CA LEU A 16 11.80 -16.93 -31.59
C LEU A 16 12.15 -17.06 -30.10
N VAL A 17 13.35 -17.55 -29.77
CA VAL A 17 13.80 -17.71 -28.37
C VAL A 17 14.15 -16.36 -27.73
N VAL A 18 14.72 -15.42 -28.50
CA VAL A 18 15.05 -14.07 -27.99
C VAL A 18 13.79 -13.25 -27.70
N LEU A 19 12.74 -13.38 -28.53
CA LEU A 19 11.44 -12.73 -28.31
C LEU A 19 10.72 -13.26 -27.06
N ALA A 20 10.75 -14.58 -26.81
CA ALA A 20 10.18 -15.17 -25.60
C ALA A 20 10.94 -14.73 -24.32
N ALA A 21 12.27 -14.62 -24.39
CA ALA A 21 13.08 -14.15 -23.27
C ALA A 21 12.82 -12.66 -22.94
N LEU A 22 12.57 -11.81 -23.96
CA LEU A 22 12.20 -10.41 -23.75
C LEU A 22 10.80 -10.24 -23.14
N LEU A 23 9.86 -11.14 -23.44
CA LEU A 23 8.52 -11.16 -22.81
C LEU A 23 8.52 -11.63 -21.35
N LEU A 24 9.47 -12.48 -20.96
CA LEU A 24 9.64 -12.95 -19.57
C LEU A 24 10.20 -11.87 -18.63
N ILE A 25 10.88 -10.85 -19.15
CA ILE A 25 11.46 -9.76 -18.34
C ILE A 25 10.39 -8.72 -17.92
N TRP A 26 9.20 -8.73 -18.51
CA TRP A 26 8.10 -7.82 -18.15
C TRP A 26 7.19 -8.34 -17.02
N GLN A 27 7.52 -9.50 -16.42
CA GLN A 27 6.92 -9.97 -15.16
C GLN A 27 7.49 -9.19 -13.95
N VAL A 28 7.75 -7.89 -14.10
CA VAL A 28 8.16 -7.05 -12.97
C VAL A 28 6.94 -6.88 -12.08
N SER A 29 6.95 -7.69 -11.03
CA SER A 29 6.04 -7.75 -9.88
C SER A 29 5.18 -6.51 -9.69
N ALA A 30 3.86 -6.70 -9.79
CA ALA A 30 2.90 -5.91 -9.03
C ALA A 30 3.07 -6.29 -7.54
N GLY A 31 4.18 -5.90 -6.94
CA GLY A 31 4.44 -6.08 -5.52
C GLY A 31 3.53 -5.13 -4.74
N ALA A 32 2.77 -5.66 -3.80
CA ALA A 32 2.16 -4.84 -2.77
C ALA A 32 3.29 -4.06 -2.08
N GLN A 33 3.29 -2.74 -2.23
CA GLN A 33 4.28 -1.88 -1.61
C GLN A 33 4.10 -1.98 -0.10
N GLU A 34 5.05 -2.62 0.58
CA GLU A 34 5.06 -2.70 2.04
C GLU A 34 5.35 -1.30 2.58
N LEU A 35 4.39 -0.75 3.33
CA LEU A 35 4.51 0.58 3.90
C LEU A 35 5.60 0.59 4.97
N GLU A 36 6.27 1.73 5.10
CA GLU A 36 7.15 2.00 6.24
C GLU A 36 6.35 1.86 7.54
N ARG A 37 6.94 1.20 8.55
CA ARG A 37 6.33 1.03 9.87
C ARG A 37 7.11 1.78 10.91
N SER A 38 6.41 2.31 11.90
CA SER A 38 6.99 3.01 13.03
C SER A 38 6.26 2.66 14.32
N ALA A 39 6.98 2.71 15.43
CA ALA A 39 6.38 2.64 16.75
C ALA A 39 5.73 3.99 17.08
N LEU A 40 4.49 3.95 17.57
CA LEU A 40 3.73 5.10 18.04
C LEU A 40 3.33 4.86 19.50
N GLU A 41 3.46 5.87 20.34
CA GLU A 41 2.98 5.83 21.72
C GLU A 41 1.83 6.80 21.90
N ILE A 42 0.71 6.31 22.45
CA ILE A 42 -0.42 7.13 22.89
C ILE A 42 -0.36 7.22 24.41
N LEU A 43 -0.37 8.45 24.93
CA LEU A 43 -0.42 8.72 26.36
C LEU A 43 -1.85 9.10 26.76
N SER A 44 -2.44 8.34 27.67
CA SER A 44 -3.80 8.57 28.18
C SER A 44 -3.82 8.36 29.69
N GLU A 45 -4.23 9.37 30.47
CA GLU A 45 -4.36 9.27 31.94
C GLU A 45 -3.10 8.77 32.68
N GLY A 46 -1.91 8.97 32.11
CA GLY A 46 -0.64 8.49 32.68
C GLY A 46 -0.27 7.06 32.27
N GLU A 47 -1.13 6.36 31.52
CA GLU A 47 -0.84 5.11 30.85
C GLU A 47 -0.24 5.37 29.45
N ARG A 48 0.59 4.43 29.00
CA ARG A 48 1.20 4.43 27.66
C ARG A 48 0.72 3.22 26.89
N HIS A 49 0.10 3.46 25.75
CA HIS A 49 -0.31 2.44 24.79
C HIS A 49 0.66 2.45 23.60
N SER A 50 1.32 1.33 23.32
CA SER A 50 2.27 1.22 22.21
C SER A 50 1.60 0.58 21.01
N LEU A 51 1.73 1.22 19.85
CA LEU A 51 1.19 0.75 18.57
C LEU A 51 2.32 0.61 17.54
N GLN A 52 2.20 -0.38 16.66
CA GLN A 52 2.98 -0.50 15.43
C GLN A 52 2.14 0.03 14.27
N VAL A 53 2.52 1.19 13.74
CA VAL A 53 1.73 1.87 12.71
C VAL A 53 2.43 1.85 11.36
N GLU A 54 1.66 1.57 10.30
CA GLU A 54 2.10 1.84 8.93
C GLU A 54 1.96 3.32 8.60
N LEU A 55 2.93 3.90 7.89
CA LEU A 55 2.94 5.32 7.53
C LEU A 55 2.38 5.54 6.13
N ALA A 56 1.17 6.11 6.03
CA ALA A 56 0.57 6.51 4.76
C ALA A 56 0.96 7.96 4.41
N GLN A 57 2.03 8.12 3.64
CA GLN A 57 2.69 9.40 3.36
C GLN A 57 2.28 9.99 2.00
N THR A 58 1.91 9.13 1.03
CA THR A 58 1.47 9.56 -0.29
C THR A 58 -0.07 9.62 -0.38
N ALA A 59 -0.58 10.39 -1.35
CA ALA A 59 -2.02 10.45 -1.59
C ALA A 59 -2.60 9.07 -2.00
N ALA A 60 -1.80 8.22 -2.65
CA ALA A 60 -2.22 6.88 -3.03
C ALA A 60 -2.32 5.95 -1.81
N GLU A 61 -1.34 5.99 -0.92
CA GLU A 61 -1.33 5.22 0.33
C GLU A 61 -2.47 5.64 1.25
N ARG A 62 -2.68 6.94 1.46
CA ARG A 62 -3.81 7.45 2.26
C ARG A 62 -5.16 7.07 1.66
N ARG A 63 -5.31 7.19 0.33
CA ARG A 63 -6.55 6.76 -0.32
C ARG A 63 -6.79 5.26 -0.17
N LYS A 64 -5.73 4.45 -0.20
CA LYS A 64 -5.78 3.00 0.04
C LYS A 64 -6.18 2.67 1.48
N GLY A 65 -5.59 3.35 2.46
CA GLY A 65 -5.86 3.13 3.87
C GLY A 65 -5.77 1.64 4.26
N LEU A 66 -6.68 1.22 5.13
CA LEU A 66 -6.85 -0.16 5.59
C LEU A 66 -7.88 -0.94 4.75
N MET A 67 -8.21 -0.48 3.54
CA MET A 67 -9.16 -1.16 2.66
C MET A 67 -8.73 -2.61 2.41
N GLU A 68 -9.73 -3.46 2.24
CA GLU A 68 -9.57 -4.86 1.85
C GLU A 68 -8.79 -5.72 2.86
N ARG A 69 -8.55 -5.24 4.08
CA ARG A 69 -8.02 -6.05 5.18
C ARG A 69 -9.14 -6.83 5.89
N ASP A 70 -8.88 -8.10 6.16
CA ASP A 70 -9.77 -8.98 6.92
C ASP A 70 -9.56 -8.88 8.44
N SER A 71 -8.37 -8.45 8.87
CA SER A 71 -8.01 -8.25 10.27
C SER A 71 -6.95 -7.17 10.44
N LEU A 72 -6.81 -6.67 11.66
CA LEU A 72 -5.74 -5.79 12.12
C LEU A 72 -5.35 -6.25 13.52
N ASP A 73 -4.06 -6.36 13.81
CA ASP A 73 -3.60 -6.73 15.16
C ASP A 73 -4.04 -5.67 16.19
N PRO A 74 -4.31 -6.04 17.45
CA PRO A 74 -4.79 -5.09 18.46
C PRO A 74 -3.87 -3.89 18.70
N ASP A 75 -2.55 -4.11 18.55
CA ASP A 75 -1.52 -3.10 18.72
C ASP A 75 -1.01 -2.57 17.38
N ALA A 76 -1.78 -2.72 16.30
CA ALA A 76 -1.42 -2.23 14.97
C ALA A 76 -2.34 -1.12 14.48
N GLY A 77 -1.83 -0.28 13.59
CA GLY A 77 -2.60 0.81 13.01
C GLY A 77 -2.00 1.37 11.74
N MET A 78 -2.56 2.49 11.29
CA MET A 78 -2.02 3.27 10.18
C MET A 78 -2.05 4.76 10.54
N LEU A 79 -0.91 5.42 10.41
CA LEU A 79 -0.78 6.86 10.62
C LEU A 79 -0.82 7.57 9.26
N PHE A 80 -1.79 8.46 9.11
CA PHE A 80 -1.99 9.25 7.90
C PHE A 80 -1.18 10.54 8.04
N VAL A 81 -0.05 10.62 7.34
CA VAL A 81 0.86 11.76 7.43
C VAL A 81 0.47 12.79 6.36
N TYR A 82 0.24 14.02 6.80
CA TYR A 82 -0.05 15.17 5.94
C TYR A 82 1.02 16.24 6.12
N GLN A 83 1.36 16.95 5.04
CA GLN A 83 2.29 18.08 5.09
C GLN A 83 1.64 19.34 5.68
N THR A 84 0.30 19.40 5.69
CA THR A 84 -0.49 20.51 6.22
C THR A 84 -1.65 19.97 7.04
N LEU A 85 -2.08 20.73 8.05
CA LEU A 85 -3.27 20.39 8.82
C LEU A 85 -4.48 20.20 7.90
N GLN A 86 -5.22 19.13 8.14
CA GLN A 86 -6.42 18.81 7.38
C GLN A 86 -7.65 19.29 8.14
N PRO A 87 -8.64 19.90 7.46
CA PRO A 87 -9.89 20.25 8.10
C PRO A 87 -10.62 18.98 8.57
N PRO A 88 -11.44 19.04 9.65
CA PRO A 88 -12.20 17.89 10.15
C PRO A 88 -13.13 17.27 9.09
N GLN A 89 -13.52 18.05 8.08
CA GLN A 89 -14.36 17.61 6.97
C GLN A 89 -13.60 16.86 5.87
N SER A 90 -12.25 16.77 5.90
CA SER A 90 -11.44 15.92 5.01
C SER A 90 -11.62 14.42 5.32
N GLY A 91 -12.82 14.04 5.74
CA GLY A 91 -13.14 12.85 6.52
C GLY A 91 -12.66 11.54 5.89
N PHE A 92 -12.53 10.56 6.77
CA PHE A 92 -12.29 9.19 6.39
C PHE A 92 -13.56 8.56 5.85
N TRP A 93 -13.39 7.73 4.82
CA TRP A 93 -14.42 6.83 4.32
C TRP A 93 -14.08 5.39 4.68
N MET A 94 -15.10 4.56 4.87
CA MET A 94 -14.94 3.13 5.17
C MET A 94 -15.15 2.25 3.93
N TYR A 95 -14.99 2.83 2.73
CA TYR A 95 -15.17 2.11 1.47
C TYR A 95 -14.27 0.87 1.44
N ARG A 96 -14.84 -0.33 1.31
CA ARG A 96 -14.12 -1.62 1.33
C ARG A 96 -13.28 -1.92 2.58
N THR A 97 -13.44 -1.17 3.67
CA THR A 97 -12.85 -1.53 4.96
C THR A 97 -13.78 -2.53 5.65
N ARG A 98 -13.30 -3.77 5.86
CA ARG A 98 -14.15 -4.89 6.34
C ARG A 98 -14.20 -5.00 7.86
N ILE A 99 -13.33 -4.26 8.56
CA ILE A 99 -13.21 -4.23 10.01
C ILE A 99 -13.68 -2.88 10.57
N PRO A 100 -14.30 -2.82 11.74
CA PRO A 100 -14.55 -1.56 12.43
C PRO A 100 -13.23 -0.93 12.85
N LEU A 101 -13.16 0.41 12.83
CA LEU A 101 -11.95 1.16 13.15
C LEU A 101 -12.27 2.35 14.04
N ASP A 102 -11.41 2.60 15.01
CA ASP A 102 -11.36 3.87 15.71
C ASP A 102 -10.40 4.82 14.98
N ILE A 103 -10.85 6.06 14.78
CA ILE A 103 -10.09 7.10 14.07
C ILE A 103 -9.84 8.26 15.02
N ALA A 104 -8.58 8.43 15.41
CA ALA A 104 -8.11 9.55 16.20
C ALA A 104 -7.60 10.68 15.28
N PHE A 105 -8.17 11.86 15.42
CA PHE A 105 -7.70 13.07 14.74
C PHE A 105 -6.71 13.79 15.64
N ILE A 106 -5.50 14.02 15.13
CA ILE A 106 -4.38 14.60 15.89
C ILE A 106 -4.12 16.04 15.42
N ASP A 107 -3.98 16.97 16.36
CA ASP A 107 -3.64 18.38 16.07
C ASP A 107 -2.13 18.61 15.84
N ASP A 108 -1.74 19.86 15.56
CA ASP A 108 -0.33 20.23 15.35
C ASP A 108 0.54 20.13 16.60
N GLN A 109 -0.05 19.97 17.78
CA GLN A 109 0.63 19.73 19.05
C GLN A 109 0.74 18.23 19.38
N GLY A 110 0.26 17.35 18.50
CA GLY A 110 0.29 15.90 18.72
C GLY A 110 -0.80 15.41 19.69
N ARG A 111 -1.86 16.19 19.95
CA ARG A 111 -2.95 15.80 20.84
C ARG A 111 -4.11 15.22 20.04
N ILE A 112 -4.78 14.22 20.60
CA ILE A 112 -6.02 13.68 20.03
C ILE A 112 -7.13 14.71 20.26
N ALA A 113 -7.55 15.40 19.20
CA ALA A 113 -8.60 16.40 19.21
C ALA A 113 -10.01 15.79 19.08
N ALA A 114 -10.12 14.63 18.44
CA ALA A 114 -11.36 13.88 18.31
C ALA A 114 -11.09 12.38 18.09
N LEU A 115 -12.03 11.55 18.53
CA LEU A 115 -12.01 10.10 18.35
C LEU A 115 -13.38 9.64 17.84
N TYR A 116 -13.40 8.85 16.76
CA TYR A 116 -14.62 8.32 16.18
C TYR A 116 -14.50 6.83 15.89
N THR A 117 -15.45 6.03 16.36
CA THR A 117 -15.61 4.65 15.92
C THR A 117 -16.41 4.61 14.63
N MET A 118 -15.81 4.07 13.57
CA MET A 118 -16.42 3.91 12.26
C MET A 118 -16.70 2.43 11.97
N GLN A 119 -17.85 2.17 11.34
CA GLN A 119 -18.28 0.84 10.92
C GLN A 119 -17.99 0.62 9.43
N PRO A 120 -17.76 -0.63 8.99
CA PRO A 120 -17.69 -0.98 7.58
C PRO A 120 -18.88 -0.44 6.78
N CYS A 121 -18.62 0.10 5.57
CA CYS A 121 -19.69 0.38 4.63
C CYS A 121 -20.32 -0.96 4.19
N THR A 122 -21.61 -1.13 4.45
CA THR A 122 -22.42 -2.28 4.00
C THR A 122 -23.13 -1.99 2.70
#